data_AF-A0AAF0C9U7-F1
#
_entry.id   AF-A0AAF0C9U7-F1
#
_cell.length_a   1.000
_cell.length_b   1.000
_cell.length_c   1.000
_cell.angle_alpha   90.00
_cell.angle_beta   90.00
_cell.angle_gamma   90.00
#
_symmetry.space_group_name_H-M   'P 1'
#
loop_
_entity.id
_entity.type
_entity.pdbx_description
1 polymer ?
#
loop_
_entity_poly.entity_id
_entity_poly.type
_entity_poly.pdbx_seq_one_letter_code
_entity_poly.pdbx_strand_id
1 'polypeptide(L)'
;MQYLKALHKWTSAIVGIQLLLWLISGFYFVVMDHQGARGSIYRVQPPVQAIDNRRLLEPAQVLSQQQASVALKQISLLGTPYYLLTHEQGLYRHFKNTYSLVNAYTGELTRIDKAMASALALSSYNGPGTLVSAVKLEPPIADFPKERNSVWQVNFDDDLNTSVYLDAGSGHVIGHSNDDRRFADFFYMLHFMDYGSVKGFNNIQIIFFAVVTLFLSLTGFIWTANLIANGRYSLPFFGGKKAVELVDKNDASMGVHSFSPRQSLLDGLIEHDIALPSSCGGGGTCGRCKIVTDPGVAVGSADKHYFSDRELALGYRLACQHQAAEVKQLKLLDKVNARKHQLTLISSEFISPSIKELRFRLSDGGKLDYRAGAYMRFFIPAAKGCSVPLRLPEQFRPHWHHIEQLEYQHLACSRSYSLANYGGQQELVFTVKYQSAPNNRVLPGVGSSYLCNLEVGKTIDAVGPFEDFYAENNGEGQSGKIRIMIGAGAGMAPLKALIYEQLEKFSNPEPLHFYFGARTEQDLIYYREFTDLVQRYPQFRYLPVLSRPGDSWQGARGYVQQGLKAQLASLDSLENIEFYLCGPVNMMSDTIAMLKAMGVASDNIAYDDFSR
;
A
#
# COMPACT_ATOMS: atom_id res chain seq x y z
N MET A 1 12.51 -14.39 -15.38
CA MET A 1 11.59 -13.94 -14.30
C MET A 1 10.91 -12.58 -14.56
N GLN A 2 11.56 -11.55 -15.12
CA GLN A 2 10.90 -10.25 -15.39
C GLN A 2 9.75 -10.35 -16.39
N TYR A 3 9.89 -11.14 -17.47
CA TYR A 3 8.81 -11.38 -18.45
C TYR A 3 7.56 -12.02 -17.86
N LEU A 4 7.71 -13.01 -16.98
CA LEU A 4 6.58 -13.64 -16.26
C LEU A 4 5.85 -12.65 -15.35
N LYS A 5 6.56 -11.70 -14.71
CA LYS A 5 5.96 -10.65 -13.90
C LYS A 5 5.18 -9.65 -14.75
N ALA A 6 5.72 -9.26 -15.90
CA ALA A 6 5.03 -8.39 -16.84
C ALA A 6 3.75 -9.08 -17.36
N LEU A 7 3.86 -10.35 -17.76
CA LEU A 7 2.72 -11.14 -18.23
C LEU A 7 1.64 -11.27 -17.15
N HIS A 8 1.99 -11.64 -15.92
CA HIS A 8 1.04 -11.73 -14.80
C HIS A 8 0.32 -10.40 -14.53
N LYS A 9 1.04 -9.27 -14.58
CA LYS A 9 0.43 -7.94 -14.40
C LYS A 9 -0.59 -7.61 -15.50
N TRP A 10 -0.23 -7.83 -16.76
CA TRP A 10 -1.15 -7.58 -17.88
C TRP A 10 -2.34 -8.53 -17.87
N THR A 11 -2.12 -9.82 -17.58
CA THR A 11 -3.21 -10.79 -17.41
C THR A 11 -4.13 -10.39 -16.25
N SER A 12 -3.59 -9.92 -15.14
CA SER A 12 -4.36 -9.43 -14.00
C SER A 12 -5.22 -8.22 -14.35
N ALA A 13 -4.73 -7.29 -15.17
CA ALA A 13 -5.50 -6.15 -15.63
C ALA A 13 -6.67 -6.58 -16.53
N ILE A 14 -6.43 -7.47 -17.49
CA ILE A 14 -7.48 -7.97 -18.40
C ILE A 14 -8.57 -8.71 -17.60
N VAL A 15 -8.17 -9.61 -16.70
CA VAL A 15 -9.11 -10.37 -15.85
C VAL A 15 -9.85 -9.43 -14.89
N GLY A 16 -9.15 -8.44 -14.32
CA GLY A 16 -9.73 -7.46 -13.40
C GLY A 16 -10.81 -6.59 -14.05
N ILE A 17 -10.58 -6.12 -15.28
CA ILE A 17 -11.58 -5.33 -16.02
C ILE A 17 -12.83 -6.17 -16.28
N GLN A 18 -12.69 -7.40 -16.75
CA GLN A 18 -13.83 -8.27 -17.01
C GLN A 18 -14.56 -8.66 -15.72
N LEU A 19 -13.86 -8.88 -14.61
CA LEU A 19 -14.47 -9.10 -13.29
C LEU A 19 -15.28 -7.88 -12.84
N LEU A 20 -14.78 -6.67 -13.08
CA LEU A 20 -15.50 -5.43 -12.77
C LEU A 20 -16.78 -5.32 -13.61
N LEU A 21 -16.72 -5.61 -14.92
CA LEU A 21 -17.90 -5.66 -15.78
C LEU A 21 -18.91 -6.72 -15.30
N TRP A 22 -18.42 -7.87 -14.84
CA TRP A 22 -19.25 -8.93 -14.27
C TRP A 22 -19.92 -8.49 -12.96
N LEU A 23 -19.21 -7.78 -12.08
CA LEU A 23 -19.78 -7.23 -10.84
C LEU A 23 -20.82 -6.14 -11.10
N ILE A 24 -20.53 -5.20 -12.02
CA ILE A 24 -21.47 -4.12 -12.39
C ILE A 24 -22.74 -4.71 -12.99
N SER A 25 -22.61 -5.65 -13.93
CA SER A 25 -23.77 -6.33 -14.53
C SER A 25 -24.52 -7.20 -13.52
N GLY A 26 -23.83 -7.86 -12.60
CA GLY A 26 -24.45 -8.62 -11.51
C GLY A 26 -25.24 -7.72 -10.57
N PHE A 27 -24.69 -6.56 -10.18
CA PHE A 27 -25.37 -5.57 -9.36
C PHE A 27 -26.62 -5.02 -10.04
N TYR A 28 -26.56 -4.77 -11.35
CA TYR A 28 -27.72 -4.38 -12.13
C TYR A 28 -28.87 -5.40 -12.01
N PHE A 29 -28.60 -6.70 -12.09
CA PHE A 29 -29.62 -7.74 -11.94
C PHE A 29 -30.21 -7.86 -10.53
N VAL A 30 -29.50 -7.36 -9.50
CA VAL A 30 -30.03 -7.29 -8.13
C VAL A 30 -31.01 -6.13 -7.99
N VAL A 31 -30.80 -5.03 -8.72
CA VAL A 31 -31.61 -3.81 -8.62
C VAL A 31 -32.79 -3.82 -9.60
N MET A 32 -32.64 -4.44 -10.77
CA MET A 32 -33.64 -4.40 -11.84
C MET A 32 -34.87 -5.28 -11.53
N ASP A 33 -36.06 -4.78 -11.86
CA ASP A 33 -37.31 -5.54 -11.74
C ASP A 33 -37.41 -6.68 -12.76
N HIS A 34 -37.91 -7.83 -12.31
CA HIS A 34 -38.00 -9.04 -13.14
C HIS A 34 -39.03 -8.92 -14.28
N GLN A 35 -40.08 -8.10 -14.15
CA GLN A 35 -41.05 -7.90 -15.22
C GLN A 35 -40.51 -6.98 -16.31
N GLY A 36 -39.79 -5.92 -15.92
CA GLY A 36 -39.05 -5.05 -16.84
C GLY A 36 -38.03 -5.82 -17.68
N ALA A 37 -37.21 -6.66 -17.04
CA ALA A 37 -36.20 -7.48 -17.73
C ALA A 37 -36.78 -8.46 -18.78
N ARG A 38 -38.05 -8.88 -18.63
CA ARG A 38 -38.74 -9.76 -19.61
C ARG A 38 -39.40 -8.99 -20.75
N GLY A 39 -39.50 -7.67 -20.66
CA GLY A 39 -40.21 -6.82 -21.62
C GLY A 39 -41.70 -7.13 -21.68
N SER A 40 -42.29 -7.61 -20.58
CA SER A 40 -43.67 -8.09 -20.52
C SER A 40 -44.64 -7.16 -19.80
N ILE A 41 -44.21 -5.95 -19.45
CA ILE A 41 -45.00 -4.98 -18.67
C ILE A 41 -46.37 -4.72 -19.32
N TYR A 42 -46.40 -4.48 -20.64
CA TYR A 42 -47.64 -4.25 -21.40
C TYR A 42 -48.18 -5.47 -22.13
N ARG A 43 -47.66 -6.66 -21.83
CA ARG A 43 -48.09 -7.89 -22.48
C ARG A 43 -49.35 -8.43 -21.82
N VAL A 44 -50.40 -8.61 -22.61
CA VAL A 44 -51.64 -9.29 -22.19
C VAL A 44 -51.89 -10.53 -23.03
N GLN A 45 -52.62 -11.49 -22.46
CA GLN A 45 -53.12 -12.63 -23.22
C GLN A 45 -54.36 -12.19 -24.01
N PRO A 46 -54.38 -12.38 -25.34
CA PRO A 46 -55.57 -12.07 -26.13
C PRO A 46 -56.80 -12.85 -25.61
N PRO A 47 -57.99 -12.25 -25.61
CA PRO A 47 -59.20 -12.93 -25.17
C PRO A 47 -59.49 -14.16 -26.05
N VAL A 48 -59.75 -15.30 -25.41
CA VAL A 48 -60.15 -16.53 -26.12
C VAL A 48 -61.62 -16.40 -26.51
N GLN A 49 -61.90 -16.23 -27.80
CA GLN A 49 -63.26 -16.22 -28.31
C GLN A 49 -63.76 -17.64 -28.58
N ALA A 50 -65.04 -17.90 -28.27
CA ALA A 50 -65.68 -19.18 -28.53
C ALA A 50 -65.76 -19.44 -30.04
N ILE A 51 -65.30 -20.63 -30.46
CA ILE A 51 -65.29 -21.05 -31.85
C ILE A 51 -66.57 -21.84 -32.12
N ASP A 52 -67.28 -21.49 -33.19
CA ASP A 52 -68.40 -22.30 -33.67
C ASP A 52 -67.87 -23.55 -34.39
N ASN A 53 -67.84 -24.66 -33.66
CA ASN A 53 -67.34 -25.94 -34.17
C ASN A 53 -68.18 -26.50 -35.33
N ARG A 54 -69.44 -26.07 -35.50
CA ARG A 54 -70.33 -26.60 -36.55
C ARG A 54 -70.00 -26.04 -37.94
N ARG A 55 -69.29 -24.91 -37.99
CA ARG A 55 -68.90 -24.22 -39.23
C ARG A 55 -67.51 -24.61 -39.72
N LEU A 56 -66.76 -25.38 -38.94
CA LEU A 56 -65.41 -25.80 -39.29
C LEU A 56 -65.45 -26.78 -40.46
N LEU A 57 -64.59 -26.56 -41.45
CA LEU A 57 -64.38 -27.49 -42.55
C LEU A 57 -63.65 -28.74 -42.07
N GLU A 58 -64.00 -29.89 -42.63
CA GLU A 58 -63.35 -31.16 -42.30
C GLU A 58 -61.85 -31.10 -42.64
N PRO A 59 -60.93 -31.42 -41.72
CA PRO A 59 -59.49 -31.36 -41.95
C PRO A 59 -59.03 -32.17 -43.18
N ALA A 60 -59.69 -33.27 -43.48
CA ALA A 60 -59.40 -34.09 -44.66
C ALA A 60 -59.67 -33.34 -45.99
N GLN A 61 -60.70 -32.49 -46.03
CA GLN A 61 -61.01 -31.68 -47.21
C GLN A 61 -59.94 -30.61 -47.42
N VAL A 62 -59.52 -29.95 -46.33
CA VAL A 62 -58.46 -28.94 -46.37
C VAL A 62 -57.13 -29.55 -46.79
N LEU A 63 -56.75 -30.72 -46.25
CA LEU A 63 -55.50 -31.39 -46.61
C LEU A 63 -55.45 -31.87 -48.06
N SER A 64 -56.59 -32.22 -48.68
CA SER A 64 -56.62 -32.68 -50.07
C SER A 64 -56.38 -31.57 -51.11
N GLN A 65 -56.55 -30.30 -50.72
CA GLN A 65 -56.41 -29.13 -51.60
C GLN A 65 -55.08 -28.39 -51.38
N GLN A 66 -54.23 -28.87 -50.46
CA GLN A 66 -53.04 -28.16 -50.00
C GLN A 66 -51.78 -29.02 -50.12
N GLN A 67 -50.61 -28.37 -50.02
CA GLN A 67 -49.33 -29.06 -50.04
C GLN A 67 -49.21 -30.07 -48.89
N ALA A 68 -48.48 -31.17 -49.11
CA ALA A 68 -48.20 -32.18 -48.10
C ALA A 68 -47.70 -31.54 -46.79
N SER A 69 -48.31 -31.91 -45.67
CA SER A 69 -48.09 -31.31 -44.35
C SER A 69 -47.75 -32.39 -43.34
N VAL A 70 -46.77 -32.13 -42.48
CA VAL A 70 -46.35 -33.04 -41.40
C VAL A 70 -47.20 -32.89 -40.14
N ALA A 71 -47.85 -31.75 -39.95
CA ALA A 71 -48.74 -31.49 -38.83
C ALA A 71 -49.85 -30.49 -39.21
N LEU A 72 -51.03 -30.68 -38.63
CA LEU A 72 -52.17 -29.76 -38.72
C LEU A 72 -52.58 -29.35 -37.31
N LYS A 73 -52.70 -28.04 -37.07
CA LYS A 73 -53.17 -27.49 -35.80
C LYS A 73 -54.24 -26.43 -36.03
N GLN A 74 -55.39 -26.55 -35.36
CA GLN A 74 -56.36 -25.46 -35.31
C GLN A 74 -55.85 -24.36 -34.36
N ILE A 75 -55.79 -23.12 -34.86
CA ILE A 75 -55.46 -21.93 -34.09
C ILE A 75 -56.57 -20.88 -34.26
N SER A 76 -56.66 -19.92 -33.35
CA SER A 76 -57.57 -18.78 -33.47
C SER A 76 -56.77 -17.49 -33.53
N LEU A 77 -57.03 -16.67 -34.55
CA LEU A 77 -56.42 -15.37 -34.76
C LEU A 77 -57.54 -14.34 -34.86
N LEU A 78 -57.56 -13.37 -33.94
CA LEU A 78 -58.57 -12.31 -33.88
C LEU A 78 -60.02 -12.83 -33.88
N GLY A 79 -60.26 -13.98 -33.23
CA GLY A 79 -61.59 -14.60 -33.14
C GLY A 79 -61.96 -15.51 -34.31
N THR A 80 -61.15 -15.55 -35.36
CA THR A 80 -61.38 -16.43 -36.52
C THR A 80 -60.54 -17.71 -36.40
N PRO A 81 -61.12 -18.91 -36.58
CA PRO A 81 -60.36 -20.15 -36.57
C PRO A 81 -59.62 -20.36 -37.90
N TYR A 82 -58.37 -20.81 -37.80
CA TYR A 82 -57.51 -21.18 -38.92
C TYR A 82 -56.90 -22.56 -38.70
N TYR A 83 -56.68 -23.28 -39.79
CA TYR A 83 -55.81 -24.45 -39.81
C TYR A 83 -54.39 -24.03 -40.17
N LEU A 84 -53.47 -24.20 -39.22
CA LEU A 84 -52.04 -24.03 -39.42
C LEU A 84 -51.46 -25.36 -39.91
N LEU A 85 -51.11 -25.39 -41.20
CA LEU A 85 -50.48 -26.53 -41.86
C LEU A 85 -48.96 -26.34 -41.80
N THR A 86 -48.26 -27.26 -41.12
CA THR A 86 -46.79 -27.26 -41.07
C THR A 86 -46.25 -28.16 -42.17
N HIS A 87 -45.47 -27.62 -43.10
CA HIS A 87 -44.87 -28.39 -44.19
C HIS A 87 -43.49 -28.92 -43.79
N GLU A 88 -42.65 -28.06 -43.23
CA GLU A 88 -41.37 -28.44 -42.62
C GLU A 88 -41.37 -28.00 -41.15
N GLN A 89 -41.10 -28.96 -40.26
CA GLN A 89 -41.01 -28.72 -38.84
C GLN A 89 -39.56 -28.84 -38.37
N GLY A 90 -38.98 -27.72 -37.95
CA GLY A 90 -37.69 -27.67 -37.28
C GLY A 90 -37.76 -28.31 -35.89
N LEU A 91 -36.61 -28.75 -35.38
CA LEU A 91 -36.50 -29.41 -34.07
C LEU A 91 -36.98 -28.51 -32.91
N TYR A 92 -36.78 -27.20 -33.04
CA TYR A 92 -37.20 -26.20 -32.06
C TYR A 92 -38.06 -25.12 -32.72
N ARG A 93 -38.90 -24.46 -31.92
CA ARG A 93 -39.87 -23.47 -32.40
C ARG A 93 -39.27 -22.29 -33.18
N HIS A 94 -38.08 -21.85 -32.79
CA HIS A 94 -37.37 -20.71 -33.38
C HIS A 94 -36.53 -21.10 -34.62
N PHE A 95 -36.49 -22.39 -34.97
CA PHE A 95 -35.84 -22.84 -36.21
C PHE A 95 -36.75 -22.55 -37.39
N LYS A 96 -36.19 -22.63 -38.60
CA LYS A 96 -36.94 -22.42 -39.83
C LYS A 96 -38.08 -23.44 -39.89
N ASN A 97 -39.31 -22.94 -39.92
CA ASN A 97 -40.52 -23.70 -40.12
C ASN A 97 -41.26 -23.10 -41.31
N THR A 98 -41.92 -23.94 -42.10
CA THR A 98 -42.72 -23.48 -43.23
C THR A 98 -44.19 -23.78 -42.98
N TYR A 99 -45.01 -22.74 -43.08
CA TYR A 99 -46.42 -22.79 -42.75
C TYR A 99 -47.29 -22.34 -43.91
N SER A 100 -48.45 -22.97 -44.03
CA SER A 100 -49.60 -22.42 -44.73
C SER A 100 -50.74 -22.21 -43.74
N LEU A 101 -51.36 -21.04 -43.81
CA LEU A 101 -52.48 -20.68 -42.96
C LEU A 101 -53.76 -20.73 -43.80
N VAL A 102 -54.70 -21.58 -43.41
CA VAL A 102 -55.97 -21.77 -44.14
C VAL A 102 -57.13 -21.38 -43.23
N ASN A 103 -58.05 -20.54 -43.72
CA ASN A 103 -59.24 -20.17 -42.96
C ASN A 103 -60.12 -21.41 -42.74
N ALA A 104 -60.44 -21.74 -41.48
CA ALA A 104 -61.14 -22.98 -41.15
C ALA A 104 -62.63 -22.97 -41.52
N TYR A 105 -63.19 -21.80 -41.88
CA TYR A 105 -64.58 -21.66 -42.34
C TYR A 105 -64.70 -21.65 -43.87
N THR A 106 -63.75 -21.02 -44.57
CA THR A 106 -63.84 -20.84 -46.03
C THR A 106 -62.92 -21.78 -46.82
N GLY A 107 -61.87 -22.31 -46.20
CA GLY A 107 -60.85 -23.13 -46.86
C GLY A 107 -59.84 -22.31 -47.66
N GLU A 108 -59.90 -20.98 -47.61
CA GLU A 108 -59.03 -20.09 -48.36
C GLU A 108 -57.66 -19.90 -47.70
N LEU A 109 -56.61 -19.87 -48.50
CA LEU A 109 -55.25 -19.61 -48.04
C LEU A 109 -55.10 -18.13 -47.67
N THR A 110 -54.69 -17.87 -46.43
CA THR A 110 -54.50 -16.54 -45.88
C THR A 110 -53.02 -16.31 -45.58
N ARG A 111 -52.51 -15.09 -45.81
CA ARG A 111 -51.16 -14.70 -45.39
C ARG A 111 -51.27 -13.60 -44.34
N ILE A 112 -50.35 -13.59 -43.38
CA ILE A 112 -50.26 -12.52 -42.38
C ILE A 112 -49.69 -11.28 -43.07
N ASP A 113 -50.58 -10.39 -43.49
CA ASP A 113 -50.21 -9.08 -44.02
C ASP A 113 -49.95 -8.07 -42.90
N LYS A 114 -49.58 -6.85 -43.29
CA LYS A 114 -49.29 -5.76 -42.33
C LYS A 114 -50.50 -5.44 -41.45
N ALA A 115 -51.72 -5.45 -42.00
CA ALA A 115 -52.93 -5.09 -41.26
C ALA A 115 -53.27 -6.15 -40.20
N MET A 116 -53.20 -7.42 -40.58
CA MET A 116 -53.41 -8.56 -39.69
C MET A 116 -52.35 -8.62 -38.60
N ALA A 117 -51.07 -8.40 -38.94
CA ALA A 117 -49.98 -8.32 -37.96
C ALA A 117 -50.19 -7.18 -36.95
N SER A 118 -50.57 -5.99 -37.41
CA SER A 118 -50.88 -4.84 -36.55
C SER A 118 -52.04 -5.13 -35.59
N ALA A 119 -53.13 -5.74 -36.07
CA ALA A 119 -54.27 -6.10 -35.23
C ALA A 119 -53.92 -7.19 -34.21
N LEU A 120 -53.12 -8.20 -34.61
CA LEU A 120 -52.63 -9.23 -33.70
C LEU A 120 -51.72 -8.66 -32.61
N ALA A 121 -50.82 -7.71 -32.97
CA ALA A 121 -49.99 -7.02 -32.00
C ALA A 121 -50.84 -6.25 -30.97
N LEU A 122 -51.80 -5.44 -31.44
CA LEU A 122 -52.74 -4.69 -30.59
C LEU A 122 -53.51 -5.60 -29.63
N SER A 123 -53.95 -6.78 -30.08
CA SER A 123 -54.66 -7.73 -29.22
C SER A 123 -53.82 -8.30 -28.05
N SER A 124 -52.49 -8.20 -28.16
CA SER A 124 -51.54 -8.68 -27.14
C SER A 124 -50.92 -7.56 -26.30
N TYR A 125 -51.30 -6.31 -26.54
CA TYR A 125 -50.73 -5.10 -25.96
C TYR A 125 -51.78 -4.33 -25.14
N ASN A 126 -51.40 -3.84 -23.96
CA ASN A 126 -52.26 -3.05 -23.06
C ASN A 126 -51.53 -1.81 -22.49
N GLY A 127 -50.57 -1.27 -23.23
CA GLY A 127 -49.86 -0.05 -22.83
C GLY A 127 -50.57 1.22 -23.30
N PRO A 128 -50.08 2.40 -22.84
CA PRO A 128 -50.70 3.69 -23.14
C PRO A 128 -50.41 4.22 -24.56
N GLY A 129 -49.50 3.58 -25.29
CA GLY A 129 -49.00 4.05 -26.58
C GLY A 129 -49.86 3.70 -27.78
N THR A 130 -49.58 4.35 -28.90
CA THR A 130 -50.24 4.10 -30.18
C THR A 130 -49.31 3.39 -31.17
N LEU A 131 -49.90 2.64 -32.11
CA LEU A 131 -49.13 1.92 -33.12
C LEU A 131 -48.49 2.91 -34.12
N VAL A 132 -47.16 2.88 -34.20
CA VAL A 132 -46.37 3.77 -35.07
C VAL A 132 -46.05 3.12 -36.41
N SER A 133 -45.57 1.88 -36.36
CA SER A 133 -45.09 1.18 -37.55
C SER A 133 -45.21 -0.33 -37.42
N ALA A 134 -45.33 -1.00 -38.57
CA ALA A 134 -45.28 -2.45 -38.69
C ALA A 134 -44.38 -2.80 -39.89
N VAL A 135 -43.27 -3.47 -39.62
CA VAL A 135 -42.22 -3.78 -40.60
C VAL A 135 -41.93 -5.28 -40.56
N LYS A 136 -41.80 -5.90 -41.73
CA LYS A 136 -41.38 -7.29 -41.83
C LYS A 136 -39.86 -7.35 -41.83
N LEU A 137 -39.31 -8.17 -40.96
CA LEU A 137 -37.87 -8.39 -40.80
C LEU A 137 -37.50 -9.82 -41.17
N GLU A 138 -36.35 -9.97 -41.79
CA GLU A 138 -35.71 -11.26 -42.04
C GLU A 138 -34.60 -11.50 -41.00
N PRO A 139 -34.34 -12.76 -40.59
CA PRO A 139 -33.26 -13.08 -39.65
C PRO A 139 -31.89 -12.57 -40.11
N PRO A 140 -30.99 -12.15 -39.20
CA PRO A 140 -31.11 -12.19 -37.74
C PRO A 140 -31.95 -11.05 -37.15
N ILE A 141 -32.82 -11.38 -36.19
CA ILE A 141 -33.67 -10.40 -35.50
C ILE A 141 -32.96 -9.92 -34.23
N ALA A 142 -32.71 -8.61 -34.10
CA ALA A 142 -31.91 -8.04 -33.01
C ALA A 142 -32.43 -8.43 -31.59
N ASP A 143 -33.73 -8.24 -31.33
CA ASP A 143 -34.34 -8.52 -30.03
C ASP A 143 -34.55 -10.04 -29.79
N PHE A 144 -34.51 -10.84 -30.85
CA PHE A 144 -34.68 -12.30 -30.83
C PHE A 144 -33.69 -13.04 -31.76
N PRO A 145 -32.38 -13.06 -31.44
CA PRO A 145 -31.35 -13.57 -32.36
C PRO A 145 -31.47 -15.06 -32.73
N LYS A 146 -32.18 -15.83 -31.90
CA LYS A 146 -32.44 -17.26 -32.12
C LYS A 146 -33.51 -17.51 -33.18
N GLU A 147 -34.34 -16.52 -33.50
CA GLU A 147 -35.44 -16.67 -34.47
C GLU A 147 -34.89 -16.76 -35.89
N ARG A 148 -35.30 -17.82 -36.61
CA ARG A 148 -34.89 -18.11 -37.99
C ARG A 148 -36.02 -17.98 -39.00
N ASN A 149 -37.23 -17.67 -38.56
CA ASN A 149 -38.34 -17.31 -39.44
C ASN A 149 -38.42 -15.80 -39.62
N SER A 150 -39.02 -15.36 -40.72
CA SER A 150 -39.34 -13.95 -40.94
C SER A 150 -40.38 -13.50 -39.91
N VAL A 151 -40.21 -12.31 -39.36
CA VAL A 151 -41.09 -11.78 -38.31
C VAL A 151 -41.68 -10.44 -38.69
N TRP A 152 -42.86 -10.13 -38.17
CA TRP A 152 -43.38 -8.77 -38.14
C TRP A 152 -42.99 -8.11 -36.83
N GLN A 153 -42.30 -6.97 -36.91
CA GLN A 153 -42.07 -6.07 -35.78
C GLN A 153 -43.09 -4.94 -35.83
N VAL A 154 -43.94 -4.85 -34.81
CA VAL A 154 -44.94 -3.80 -34.64
C VAL A 154 -44.53 -2.90 -33.48
N ASN A 155 -44.30 -1.62 -33.74
CA ASN A 155 -43.76 -0.66 -32.77
C ASN A 155 -44.86 0.25 -32.22
N PHE A 156 -44.79 0.51 -30.92
CA PHE A 156 -45.70 1.39 -30.19
C PHE A 156 -44.93 2.60 -29.64
N ASP A 157 -45.57 3.77 -29.67
CA ASP A 157 -45.09 5.01 -29.04
C ASP A 157 -45.61 5.06 -27.61
N ASP A 158 -45.00 4.24 -26.73
CA ASP A 158 -45.21 4.29 -25.29
C ASP A 158 -43.94 4.73 -24.56
N ASP A 159 -44.06 4.91 -23.25
CA ASP A 159 -42.97 5.30 -22.35
C ASP A 159 -41.79 4.31 -22.32
N LEU A 160 -41.94 3.09 -22.85
CA LEU A 160 -40.92 2.05 -22.88
C LEU A 160 -40.46 1.65 -24.30
N ASN A 161 -40.97 2.32 -25.35
CA ASN A 161 -40.75 2.00 -26.76
C ASN A 161 -41.01 0.51 -27.10
N THR A 162 -42.18 0.00 -26.70
CA THR A 162 -42.55 -1.42 -26.86
C THR A 162 -42.66 -1.83 -28.33
N SER A 163 -42.09 -2.99 -28.64
CA SER A 163 -42.11 -3.65 -29.93
C SER A 163 -42.65 -5.08 -29.78
N VAL A 164 -43.69 -5.42 -30.54
CA VAL A 164 -44.31 -6.74 -30.55
C VAL A 164 -43.84 -7.51 -31.78
N TYR A 165 -43.31 -8.71 -31.56
CA TYR A 165 -42.78 -9.57 -32.60
C TYR A 165 -43.73 -10.74 -32.86
N LEU A 166 -44.14 -10.89 -34.12
CA LEU A 166 -45.04 -11.96 -34.59
C LEU A 166 -44.34 -12.78 -35.67
N ASP A 167 -44.54 -14.08 -35.65
CA ASP A 167 -44.09 -14.95 -36.75
C ASP A 167 -44.93 -14.66 -38.01
N ALA A 168 -44.26 -14.40 -39.14
CA ALA A 168 -44.94 -13.98 -40.37
C ALA A 168 -45.72 -15.12 -41.06
N GLY A 169 -45.42 -16.38 -40.75
CA GLY A 169 -46.11 -17.54 -41.32
C GLY A 169 -47.35 -17.94 -40.50
N SER A 170 -47.22 -18.03 -39.19
CA SER A 170 -48.27 -18.53 -38.29
C SER A 170 -49.11 -17.45 -37.61
N GLY A 171 -48.65 -16.18 -37.60
CA GLY A 171 -49.29 -15.09 -36.85
C GLY A 171 -49.12 -15.20 -35.34
N HIS A 172 -48.28 -16.11 -34.85
CA HIS A 172 -48.03 -16.28 -33.44
C HIS A 172 -47.18 -15.14 -32.86
N VAL A 173 -47.58 -14.61 -31.69
CA VAL A 173 -46.79 -13.62 -30.93
C VAL A 173 -45.57 -14.30 -30.31
N ILE A 174 -44.39 -14.08 -30.90
CA ILE A 174 -43.10 -14.58 -30.42
C ILE A 174 -42.79 -13.96 -29.05
N GLY A 175 -42.99 -12.65 -28.93
CA GLY A 175 -42.82 -11.94 -27.67
C GLY A 175 -42.88 -10.43 -27.81
N HIS A 176 -42.78 -9.76 -26.67
CA HIS A 176 -42.69 -8.32 -26.55
C HIS A 176 -41.26 -7.96 -26.16
N SER A 177 -40.78 -6.82 -26.64
CA SER A 177 -39.47 -6.26 -26.32
C SER A 177 -39.59 -4.75 -26.17
N ASN A 178 -38.88 -4.19 -25.22
CA ASN A 178 -38.93 -2.77 -24.87
C ASN A 178 -37.54 -2.33 -24.40
N ASP A 179 -37.38 -1.06 -24.08
CA ASP A 179 -36.06 -0.51 -23.71
C ASP A 179 -35.48 -1.16 -22.45
N ASP A 180 -36.30 -1.46 -21.44
CA ASP A 180 -35.86 -2.18 -20.24
C ASP A 180 -35.29 -3.57 -20.57
N ARG A 181 -35.97 -4.32 -21.44
CA ARG A 181 -35.47 -5.63 -21.90
C ARG A 181 -34.21 -5.48 -22.73
N ARG A 182 -34.12 -4.50 -23.63
CA ARG A 182 -32.91 -4.25 -24.44
C ARG A 182 -31.72 -3.92 -23.56
N PHE A 183 -31.94 -3.12 -22.53
CA PHE A 183 -30.92 -2.77 -21.53
C PHE A 183 -30.53 -4.00 -20.69
N ALA A 184 -31.50 -4.83 -20.29
CA ALA A 184 -31.22 -6.09 -19.63
C ALA A 184 -30.43 -7.07 -20.52
N ASP A 185 -30.77 -7.18 -21.80
CA ASP A 185 -30.06 -8.00 -22.78
C ASP A 185 -28.60 -7.51 -22.97
N PHE A 186 -28.36 -6.19 -22.93
CA PHE A 186 -27.00 -5.61 -22.92
C PHE A 186 -26.20 -6.03 -21.68
N PHE A 187 -26.80 -5.95 -20.48
CA PHE A 187 -26.13 -6.42 -19.27
C PHE A 187 -25.92 -7.93 -19.24
N TYR A 188 -26.84 -8.71 -19.82
CA TYR A 188 -26.66 -10.15 -20.00
C TYR A 188 -25.48 -10.47 -20.91
N MET A 189 -25.31 -9.71 -21.99
CA MET A 189 -24.15 -9.83 -22.88
C MET A 189 -22.84 -9.59 -22.10
N LEU A 190 -22.76 -8.52 -21.32
CA LEU A 190 -21.58 -8.22 -20.50
C LEU A 190 -21.31 -9.30 -19.44
N HIS A 191 -22.37 -9.77 -18.78
CA HIS A 191 -22.27 -10.73 -17.68
C HIS A 191 -21.83 -12.13 -18.16
N PHE A 192 -22.35 -12.60 -19.30
CA PHE A 192 -22.01 -13.90 -19.87
C PHE A 192 -20.91 -13.84 -20.94
N MET A 193 -20.36 -12.65 -21.20
CA MET A 193 -19.34 -12.41 -22.23
C MET A 193 -19.78 -12.86 -23.63
N ASP A 194 -21.09 -12.85 -23.89
CA ASP A 194 -21.70 -13.36 -25.11
C ASP A 194 -21.87 -12.26 -26.16
N TYR A 195 -20.74 -11.70 -26.61
CA TYR A 195 -20.70 -10.67 -27.65
C TYR A 195 -21.09 -11.18 -29.05
N GLY A 196 -21.25 -12.51 -29.19
CA GLY A 196 -21.68 -13.16 -30.44
C GLY A 196 -23.19 -13.41 -30.52
N SER A 197 -23.96 -12.99 -29.52
CA SER A 197 -25.43 -13.06 -29.49
C SER A 197 -26.01 -14.48 -29.58
N VAL A 198 -25.30 -15.48 -29.04
CA VAL A 198 -25.76 -16.89 -29.05
C VAL A 198 -26.83 -17.14 -27.97
N LYS A 199 -26.98 -16.21 -27.01
CA LYS A 199 -27.73 -16.33 -25.74
C LYS A 199 -27.42 -17.67 -25.08
N GLY A 200 -26.14 -17.88 -24.73
CA GLY A 200 -25.64 -19.10 -24.08
C GLY A 200 -24.36 -18.89 -23.28
N PHE A 201 -24.19 -19.70 -22.21
CA PHE A 201 -23.03 -19.65 -21.32
C PHE A 201 -21.81 -20.40 -21.86
N ASN A 202 -21.94 -21.13 -22.96
CA ASN A 202 -20.86 -21.93 -23.55
C ASN A 202 -20.40 -21.28 -24.87
N ASN A 203 -19.59 -20.24 -24.76
CA ASN A 203 -19.05 -19.47 -25.89
C ASN A 203 -17.51 -19.46 -25.89
N ILE A 204 -16.89 -19.09 -27.01
CA ILE A 204 -15.41 -19.15 -27.11
C ILE A 204 -14.74 -18.11 -26.20
N GLN A 205 -15.41 -16.99 -25.96
CA GLN A 205 -14.92 -15.87 -25.17
C GLN A 205 -14.77 -16.27 -23.69
N ILE A 206 -15.79 -16.92 -23.11
CA ILE A 206 -15.76 -17.39 -21.73
C ILE A 206 -14.77 -18.54 -21.54
N ILE A 207 -14.63 -19.43 -22.53
CA ILE A 207 -13.61 -20.51 -22.50
C ILE A 207 -12.20 -19.91 -22.50
N PHE A 208 -11.93 -18.97 -23.41
CA PHE A 208 -10.65 -18.26 -23.47
C PHE A 208 -10.35 -17.55 -22.14
N PHE A 209 -11.34 -16.84 -21.60
CA PHE A 209 -11.20 -16.13 -20.33
C PHE A 209 -10.96 -17.07 -19.15
N ALA A 210 -11.60 -18.24 -19.13
CA ALA A 210 -11.38 -19.26 -18.11
C ALA A 210 -9.94 -19.80 -18.15
N VAL A 211 -9.38 -20.06 -19.34
CA VAL A 211 -7.98 -20.48 -19.49
C VAL A 211 -7.01 -19.40 -19.01
N VAL A 212 -7.26 -18.14 -19.38
CA VAL A 212 -6.46 -16.99 -18.94
C VAL A 212 -6.53 -16.80 -17.41
N THR A 213 -7.72 -16.97 -16.82
CA THR A 213 -7.92 -16.87 -15.37
C THR A 213 -7.25 -18.03 -14.63
N LEU A 214 -7.28 -19.24 -15.19
CA LEU A 214 -6.54 -20.38 -14.65
C LEU A 214 -5.03 -20.10 -14.66
N PHE A 215 -4.50 -19.58 -15.76
CA PHE A 215 -3.10 -19.16 -15.85
C PHE A 215 -2.75 -18.07 -14.81
N LEU A 216 -3.61 -17.07 -14.64
CA LEU A 216 -3.44 -16.04 -13.61
C LEU A 216 -3.41 -16.64 -12.20
N SER A 217 -4.30 -17.59 -11.93
CA SER A 217 -4.42 -18.26 -10.63
C SER A 217 -3.20 -19.11 -10.34
N LEU A 218 -2.70 -19.88 -11.32
CA LEU A 218 -1.49 -20.67 -11.20
C LEU A 218 -0.25 -19.80 -10.99
N THR A 219 -0.10 -18.74 -11.78
CA THR A 219 1.04 -17.82 -11.63
C THR A 219 0.98 -17.04 -10.32
N GLY A 220 -0.22 -16.65 -9.87
CA GLY A 220 -0.46 -16.03 -8.57
C GLY A 220 -0.16 -16.99 -7.42
N PHE A 221 -0.55 -18.26 -7.52
CA PHE A 221 -0.22 -19.29 -6.54
C PHE A 221 1.28 -19.55 -6.48
N ILE A 222 1.95 -19.76 -7.63
CA ILE A 222 3.41 -19.92 -7.70
C ILE A 222 4.10 -18.71 -7.09
N TRP A 223 3.63 -17.49 -7.36
CA TRP A 223 4.22 -16.28 -6.82
C TRP A 223 3.98 -16.15 -5.32
N THR A 224 2.79 -16.46 -4.83
CA THR A 224 2.45 -16.49 -3.40
C THR A 224 3.30 -17.53 -2.68
N ALA A 225 3.43 -18.74 -3.23
CA ALA A 225 4.31 -19.78 -2.72
C ALA A 225 5.78 -19.32 -2.71
N ASN A 226 6.24 -18.61 -3.75
CA ASN A 226 7.57 -18.00 -3.78
C ASN A 226 7.72 -16.91 -2.71
N LEU A 227 6.69 -16.09 -2.46
CA LEU A 227 6.72 -15.05 -1.42
C LEU A 227 6.71 -15.64 -0.01
N ILE A 228 6.01 -16.76 0.19
CA ILE A 228 6.05 -17.57 1.42
C ILE A 228 7.43 -18.22 1.59
N ALA A 229 7.97 -18.82 0.53
CA ALA A 229 9.30 -19.45 0.53
C ALA A 229 10.42 -18.43 0.80
N ASN A 230 10.29 -17.22 0.24
CA ASN A 230 11.23 -16.11 0.44
C ASN A 230 10.92 -15.26 1.70
N GLY A 231 10.03 -15.73 2.59
CA GLY A 231 9.80 -15.14 3.90
C GLY A 231 9.04 -13.79 3.94
N ARG A 232 8.50 -13.31 2.81
CA ARG A 232 7.73 -12.06 2.75
C ARG A 232 6.30 -12.19 3.27
N TYR A 233 5.76 -13.41 3.30
CA TYR A 233 4.51 -13.74 3.99
C TYR A 233 4.81 -14.75 5.11
N SER A 234 4.46 -14.39 6.34
CA SER A 234 4.51 -15.29 7.50
C SER A 234 3.16 -15.95 7.70
N LEU A 235 3.10 -17.28 7.62
CA LEU A 235 1.93 -18.05 8.04
C LEU A 235 2.19 -18.48 9.49
N PRO A 236 1.35 -18.07 10.46
CA PRO A 236 1.64 -18.25 11.90
C PRO A 236 1.66 -19.71 12.37
N PHE A 237 1.34 -20.68 11.50
CA PHE A 237 1.20 -22.09 11.86
C PHE A 237 2.47 -22.95 11.67
N PHE A 238 3.51 -22.47 11.00
CA PHE A 238 4.75 -23.24 10.77
C PHE A 238 5.97 -22.57 11.42
N GLY A 239 5.95 -22.45 12.74
CA GLY A 239 7.08 -21.97 13.55
C GLY A 239 8.10 -23.07 13.83
N GLY A 240 8.83 -23.54 12.81
CA GLY A 240 10.05 -24.33 13.06
C GLY A 240 11.14 -23.42 13.63
N LYS A 241 11.98 -23.90 14.55
CA LYS A 241 13.20 -23.19 14.97
C LYS A 241 14.39 -23.69 14.15
N LYS A 242 15.27 -22.79 13.71
CA LYS A 242 16.50 -23.12 12.99
C LYS A 242 17.69 -22.97 13.93
N ALA A 243 18.44 -24.05 14.11
CA ALA A 243 19.72 -24.02 14.78
C ALA A 243 20.79 -23.40 13.86
N VAL A 244 21.49 -22.38 14.35
CA VAL A 244 22.64 -21.75 13.68
C VAL A 244 23.80 -21.74 14.67
N GLU A 245 24.97 -22.23 14.24
CA GLU A 245 26.19 -22.17 15.03
C GLU A 245 26.80 -20.77 14.96
N LEU A 246 27.09 -20.18 16.11
CA LEU A 246 27.76 -18.88 16.19
C LEU A 246 29.24 -19.07 16.48
N VAL A 247 30.08 -18.32 15.77
CA VAL A 247 31.53 -18.35 15.90
C VAL A 247 32.06 -16.92 16.07
N ASP A 248 33.05 -16.73 16.92
CA ASP A 248 33.69 -15.43 17.13
C ASP A 248 34.74 -15.10 16.04
N LYS A 249 35.25 -13.87 16.04
CA LYS A 249 36.28 -13.43 15.07
C LYS A 249 37.52 -14.32 15.02
N ASN A 250 37.85 -14.97 16.13
CA ASN A 250 38.98 -15.89 16.28
C ASN A 250 38.64 -17.37 16.00
N ASP A 251 37.51 -17.64 15.34
CA ASP A 251 37.03 -18.99 15.02
C ASP A 251 36.68 -19.87 16.25
N ALA A 252 36.51 -19.24 17.41
CA ALA A 252 36.05 -19.91 18.63
C ALA A 252 34.52 -20.07 18.60
N SER A 253 34.03 -21.29 18.84
CA SER A 253 32.59 -21.58 18.90
C SER A 253 31.93 -20.89 20.09
N MET A 254 30.81 -20.21 19.84
CA MET A 254 29.95 -19.57 20.85
C MET A 254 28.68 -20.39 21.12
N GLY A 255 28.63 -21.63 20.63
CA GLY A 255 27.49 -22.52 20.74
C GLY A 255 26.45 -22.34 19.62
N VAL A 256 25.41 -23.18 19.72
CA VAL A 256 24.33 -23.26 18.74
C VAL A 256 23.11 -22.54 19.29
N HIS A 257 22.63 -21.53 18.56
CA HIS A 257 21.50 -20.71 18.94
C HIS A 257 20.30 -21.00 18.06
N SER A 258 19.10 -20.95 18.64
CA SER A 258 17.85 -21.24 17.93
C SER A 258 17.19 -19.95 17.47
N PHE A 259 17.06 -19.79 16.16
CA PHE A 259 16.47 -18.61 15.54
C PHE A 259 15.12 -18.93 14.88
N SER A 260 14.29 -17.91 14.75
CA SER A 260 13.13 -17.95 13.87
C SER A 260 13.62 -17.96 12.41
N PRO A 261 13.30 -18.97 11.57
CA PRO A 261 13.89 -19.16 10.24
C PRO A 261 13.75 -17.96 9.31
N ARG A 262 12.65 -17.21 9.44
CA ARG A 262 12.32 -16.05 8.58
C ARG A 262 12.72 -14.70 9.19
N GLN A 263 13.31 -14.69 10.38
CA GLN A 263 13.80 -13.47 11.01
C GLN A 263 15.14 -13.07 10.41
N SER A 264 15.40 -11.77 10.33
CA SER A 264 16.72 -11.27 9.94
C SER A 264 17.77 -11.76 10.96
N LEU A 265 18.98 -12.08 10.50
CA LEU A 265 20.06 -12.47 11.41
C LEU A 265 20.36 -11.34 12.41
N LEU A 266 20.22 -10.06 11.99
CA LEU A 266 20.39 -8.92 12.88
C LEU A 266 19.41 -8.94 14.06
N ASP A 267 18.12 -9.10 13.82
CA ASP A 267 17.11 -9.09 14.89
C ASP A 267 17.17 -10.37 15.72
N GLY A 268 17.43 -11.51 15.06
CA GLY A 268 17.60 -12.78 15.74
C GLY A 268 18.79 -12.75 16.71
N LEU A 269 19.92 -12.17 16.32
CA LEU A 269 21.08 -12.04 17.21
C LEU A 269 20.75 -11.18 18.44
N ILE A 270 19.96 -10.12 18.26
CA ILE A 270 19.56 -9.24 19.36
C ILE A 270 18.65 -9.95 20.37
N GLU A 271 17.81 -10.89 19.94
CA GLU A 271 17.02 -11.72 20.85
C GLU A 271 17.88 -12.65 21.73
N HIS A 272 19.10 -12.96 21.27
CA HIS A 272 20.10 -13.73 22.03
C HIS A 272 21.14 -12.83 22.71
N ASP A 273 20.81 -11.55 22.95
CA ASP A 273 21.68 -10.55 23.56
C ASP A 273 23.02 -10.32 22.83
N ILE A 274 23.05 -10.58 21.52
CA ILE A 274 24.19 -10.32 20.64
C ILE A 274 23.84 -9.14 19.73
N ALA A 275 24.43 -7.99 20.00
CA ALA A 275 24.26 -6.81 19.17
C ALA A 275 25.40 -6.64 18.17
N LEU A 276 25.03 -6.35 16.92
CA LEU A 276 25.94 -5.91 15.86
C LEU A 276 25.91 -4.37 15.76
N PRO A 277 26.97 -3.71 15.23
CA PRO A 277 27.08 -2.24 15.16
C PRO A 277 26.16 -1.58 14.10
N SER A 278 24.95 -2.10 13.91
CA SER A 278 23.98 -1.65 12.90
C SER A 278 23.25 -0.36 13.32
N SER A 279 23.53 0.73 12.62
CA SER A 279 22.88 2.03 12.85
C SER A 279 21.55 2.22 12.10
N CYS A 280 21.38 1.61 10.92
CA CYS A 280 20.20 1.77 10.06
C CYS A 280 18.96 0.93 10.46
N GLY A 281 19.03 0.18 11.56
CA GLY A 281 17.91 -0.63 12.06
C GLY A 281 17.42 -1.74 11.13
N GLY A 282 18.22 -2.12 10.13
CA GLY A 282 17.95 -3.22 9.20
C GLY A 282 17.62 -2.82 7.77
N GLY A 283 17.72 -1.53 7.42
CA GLY A 283 17.49 -1.03 6.06
C GLY A 283 18.55 -1.41 5.03
N GLY A 284 19.69 -1.97 5.44
CA GLY A 284 20.79 -2.32 4.54
C GLY A 284 21.58 -1.11 4.01
N THR A 285 21.43 0.06 4.65
CA THR A 285 22.00 1.34 4.18
C THR A 285 23.25 1.79 4.93
N CYS A 286 23.66 1.13 6.02
CA CYS A 286 24.85 1.55 6.79
C CYS A 286 26.09 0.68 6.57
N GLY A 287 25.94 -0.53 6.04
CA GLY A 287 27.06 -1.47 5.82
C GLY A 287 27.69 -2.08 7.09
N ARG A 288 27.23 -1.73 8.30
CA ARG A 288 27.92 -2.06 9.56
C ARG A 288 27.59 -3.43 10.16
N CYS A 289 26.44 -4.02 9.86
CA CYS A 289 26.07 -5.35 10.38
C CYS A 289 26.80 -6.50 9.67
N LYS A 290 28.12 -6.36 9.55
CA LYS A 290 29.00 -7.25 8.77
C LYS A 290 29.16 -8.57 9.51
N ILE A 291 28.87 -9.64 8.81
CA ILE A 291 29.00 -11.02 9.26
C ILE A 291 29.68 -11.83 8.17
N VAL A 292 30.24 -12.98 8.55
CA VAL A 292 30.72 -13.97 7.59
C VAL A 292 29.86 -15.22 7.73
N THR A 293 29.32 -15.68 6.60
CA THR A 293 28.50 -16.90 6.51
C THR A 293 29.17 -17.91 5.59
N ASP A 294 28.56 -19.08 5.44
CA ASP A 294 28.94 -20.04 4.40
C ASP A 294 28.98 -19.35 3.01
N PRO A 295 30.02 -19.53 2.18
CA PRO A 295 30.14 -18.88 0.86
C PRO A 295 28.99 -19.20 -0.11
N GLY A 296 28.27 -20.30 0.13
CA GLY A 296 27.10 -20.70 -0.66
C GLY A 296 25.82 -19.91 -0.40
N VAL A 297 25.79 -19.04 0.63
CA VAL A 297 24.65 -18.15 0.91
C VAL A 297 24.52 -17.13 -0.21
N ALA A 298 23.30 -16.90 -0.71
CA ALA A 298 23.05 -15.97 -1.80
C ALA A 298 23.57 -14.56 -1.47
N VAL A 299 23.98 -13.80 -2.49
CA VAL A 299 24.44 -12.41 -2.34
C VAL A 299 23.28 -11.47 -2.63
N GLY A 300 22.91 -10.63 -1.66
CA GLY A 300 21.92 -9.57 -1.81
C GLY A 300 22.46 -8.35 -2.56
N SER A 301 21.54 -7.46 -2.97
CA SER A 301 21.93 -6.22 -3.66
C SER A 301 22.67 -5.22 -2.77
N ALA A 302 22.32 -5.18 -1.47
CA ALA A 302 23.00 -4.33 -0.49
C ALA A 302 24.43 -4.85 -0.18
N ASP A 303 24.64 -6.17 -0.17
CA ASP A 303 25.99 -6.73 0.05
C ASP A 303 26.96 -6.30 -1.05
N LYS A 304 26.50 -6.30 -2.31
CA LYS A 304 27.30 -5.83 -3.46
C LYS A 304 27.66 -4.35 -3.41
N HIS A 305 26.90 -3.56 -2.65
CA HIS A 305 27.18 -2.14 -2.49
C HIS A 305 28.32 -1.89 -1.49
N TYR A 306 28.45 -2.75 -0.47
CA TYR A 306 29.37 -2.55 0.65
C TYR A 306 30.60 -3.47 0.63
N PHE A 307 30.56 -4.60 -0.07
CA PHE A 307 31.63 -5.59 -0.10
C PHE A 307 32.17 -5.80 -1.51
N SER A 308 33.48 -5.99 -1.61
CA SER A 308 34.16 -6.37 -2.85
C SER A 308 33.81 -7.80 -3.28
N ASP A 309 33.97 -8.13 -4.57
CA ASP A 309 33.72 -9.50 -5.07
C ASP A 309 34.55 -10.56 -4.32
N ARG A 310 35.76 -10.21 -3.87
CA ARG A 310 36.62 -11.07 -3.05
C ARG A 310 36.03 -11.33 -1.67
N GLU A 311 35.53 -10.30 -1.00
CA GLU A 311 34.86 -10.45 0.30
C GLU A 311 33.56 -11.26 0.14
N LEU A 312 32.78 -11.01 -0.92
CA LEU A 312 31.56 -11.77 -1.19
C LEU A 312 31.86 -13.27 -1.39
N ALA A 313 32.95 -13.60 -2.09
CA ALA A 313 33.43 -14.97 -2.27
C ALA A 313 33.93 -15.63 -0.97
N LEU A 314 34.42 -14.83 -0.01
CA LEU A 314 34.80 -15.28 1.34
C LEU A 314 33.60 -15.40 2.29
N GLY A 315 32.37 -15.11 1.84
CA GLY A 315 31.15 -15.27 2.62
C GLY A 315 30.70 -14.02 3.39
N TYR A 316 31.26 -12.84 3.12
CA TYR A 316 30.83 -11.60 3.78
C TYR A 316 29.41 -11.18 3.38
N ARG A 317 28.55 -10.93 4.36
CA ARG A 317 27.14 -10.56 4.19
C ARG A 317 26.70 -9.52 5.22
N LEU A 318 25.59 -8.84 4.98
CA LEU A 318 24.93 -7.95 5.94
C LEU A 318 23.84 -8.71 6.71
N ALA A 319 24.01 -8.86 8.02
CA ALA A 319 23.08 -9.62 8.87
C ALA A 319 21.63 -9.16 8.78
N CYS A 320 21.38 -7.88 8.48
CA CYS A 320 20.01 -7.39 8.33
C CYS A 320 19.32 -7.78 7.02
N GLN A 321 20.06 -8.20 6.00
CA GLN A 321 19.53 -8.53 4.68
C GLN A 321 19.38 -10.04 4.46
N HIS A 322 19.83 -10.84 5.42
CA HIS A 322 19.82 -12.31 5.38
C HIS A 322 19.00 -12.89 6.51
N GLN A 323 18.34 -14.01 6.24
CA GLN A 323 17.49 -14.72 7.20
C GLN A 323 18.22 -15.89 7.85
N ALA A 324 17.82 -16.26 9.07
CA ALA A 324 18.41 -17.38 9.78
C ALA A 324 18.27 -18.74 9.05
N ALA A 325 17.23 -18.91 8.22
CA ALA A 325 17.05 -20.12 7.41
C ALA A 325 18.18 -20.37 6.41
N GLU A 326 18.85 -19.30 5.95
CA GLU A 326 19.85 -19.36 4.87
C GLU A 326 21.20 -19.87 5.37
N VAL A 327 21.45 -19.81 6.68
CA VAL A 327 22.77 -19.95 7.27
C VAL A 327 22.83 -21.16 8.19
N LYS A 328 23.95 -21.91 8.16
CA LYS A 328 24.23 -22.96 9.15
C LYS A 328 25.19 -22.48 10.22
N GLN A 329 26.22 -21.74 9.80
CA GLN A 329 27.21 -21.15 10.67
C GLN A 329 27.37 -19.66 10.37
N LEU A 330 27.47 -18.88 11.44
CA LEU A 330 27.61 -17.43 11.39
C LEU A 330 28.83 -17.00 12.20
N LYS A 331 29.81 -16.40 11.53
CA LYS A 331 30.97 -15.79 12.16
C LYS A 331 30.73 -14.30 12.40
N LEU A 332 30.83 -13.90 13.67
CA LEU A 332 30.66 -12.54 14.15
C LEU A 332 32.02 -11.84 14.13
N LEU A 333 32.13 -10.73 13.41
CA LEU A 333 33.37 -9.94 13.31
C LEU A 333 33.47 -8.94 14.45
N ASP A 334 32.38 -8.20 14.65
CA ASP A 334 32.28 -7.12 15.61
C ASP A 334 31.06 -7.36 16.51
N LYS A 335 31.28 -7.31 17.81
CA LYS A 335 30.22 -7.33 18.83
C LYS A 335 30.23 -6.02 19.56
N VAL A 336 29.05 -5.47 19.80
CA VAL A 336 28.89 -4.31 20.67
C VAL A 336 28.22 -4.74 21.97
N ASN A 337 28.58 -4.11 23.08
CA ASN A 337 27.98 -4.34 24.40
C ASN A 337 26.60 -3.66 24.50
N ALA A 338 25.70 -3.90 23.55
CA ALA A 338 24.33 -3.41 23.60
C ALA A 338 23.38 -4.58 23.93
N ARG A 339 22.41 -4.33 24.79
CA ARG A 339 21.43 -5.33 25.23
C ARG A 339 20.02 -4.82 25.03
N LYS A 340 19.06 -5.74 25.05
CA LYS A 340 17.64 -5.39 25.01
C LYS A 340 17.21 -4.87 26.40
N HIS A 341 16.55 -3.72 26.41
CA HIS A 341 16.04 -3.07 27.60
C HIS A 341 14.56 -2.72 27.40
N GLN A 342 13.77 -2.86 28.46
CA GLN A 342 12.44 -2.28 28.52
C GLN A 342 12.54 -0.92 29.23
N LEU A 343 12.03 0.12 28.57
CA LEU A 343 12.11 1.50 29.04
C LEU A 343 10.71 2.00 29.40
N THR A 344 10.56 2.59 30.60
CA THR A 344 9.31 3.25 31.02
C THR A 344 9.44 4.75 30.82
N LEU A 345 8.49 5.37 30.09
CA LEU A 345 8.46 6.82 29.90
C LEU A 345 8.04 7.51 31.20
N ILE A 346 8.86 8.43 31.72
CA ILE A 346 8.59 9.17 32.95
C ILE A 346 8.26 10.64 32.71
N SER A 347 8.74 11.25 31.62
CA SER A 347 8.39 12.62 31.23
C SER A 347 8.40 12.80 29.71
N SER A 348 7.54 13.68 29.21
CA SER A 348 7.37 13.95 27.77
C SER A 348 6.95 15.40 27.52
N GLU A 349 7.92 16.27 27.29
CA GLU A 349 7.71 17.73 27.24
C GLU A 349 8.15 18.32 25.90
N PHE A 350 7.41 19.30 25.38
CA PHE A 350 7.86 20.08 24.22
C PHE A 350 8.85 21.16 24.68
N ILE A 351 10.09 21.07 24.19
CA ILE A 351 11.16 22.04 24.48
C ILE A 351 11.37 23.04 23.32
N SER A 352 10.78 22.77 22.16
CA SER A 352 10.64 23.71 21.04
C SER A 352 9.35 23.37 20.26
N PRO A 353 8.95 24.17 19.25
CA PRO A 353 7.74 23.89 18.46
C PRO A 353 7.73 22.52 17.79
N SER A 354 8.89 21.90 17.54
CA SER A 354 8.99 20.61 16.83
C SER A 354 9.81 19.55 17.55
N ILE A 355 10.35 19.80 18.75
CA ILE A 355 11.20 18.85 19.48
C ILE A 355 10.61 18.60 20.87
N LYS A 356 10.51 17.33 21.25
CA LYS A 356 10.19 16.91 22.61
C LYS A 356 11.42 16.36 23.32
N GLU A 357 11.55 16.68 24.59
CA GLU A 357 12.39 15.93 25.52
C GLU A 357 11.58 14.75 26.05
N LEU A 358 12.12 13.54 25.90
CA LEU A 358 11.56 12.31 26.44
C LEU A 358 12.53 11.76 27.48
N ARG A 359 12.05 11.53 28.69
CA ARG A 359 12.84 10.93 29.77
C ARG A 359 12.31 9.54 30.04
N PHE A 360 13.20 8.57 30.04
CA PHE A 360 12.89 7.17 30.33
C PHE A 360 13.68 6.69 31.53
N ARG A 361 13.19 5.63 32.17
CA ARG A 361 13.94 4.82 33.14
C ARG A 361 13.94 3.37 32.66
N LEU A 362 14.99 2.62 32.97
CA LEU A 362 14.93 1.17 32.84
C LEU A 362 13.80 0.62 33.72
N SER A 363 12.96 -0.25 33.17
CA SER A 363 11.82 -0.80 33.90
C SER A 363 12.24 -1.68 35.10
N ASP A 364 13.48 -2.20 35.09
CA ASP A 364 14.09 -2.94 36.21
C ASP A 364 14.69 -2.03 37.31
N GLY A 365 14.64 -0.71 37.13
CA GLY A 365 15.21 0.26 38.06
C GLY A 365 16.74 0.37 38.04
N GLY A 366 17.42 -0.33 37.12
CA GLY A 366 18.86 -0.28 36.95
C GLY A 366 19.37 1.04 36.38
N LYS A 367 20.68 1.10 36.16
CA LYS A 367 21.34 2.18 35.43
C LYS A 367 22.17 1.59 34.29
N LEU A 368 22.33 2.36 33.22
CA LEU A 368 23.26 2.03 32.15
C LEU A 368 24.50 2.92 32.30
N ASP A 369 25.66 2.29 32.27
CA ASP A 369 26.92 2.99 32.07
C ASP A 369 27.26 2.98 30.58
N TYR A 370 27.61 4.16 30.06
CA TYR A 370 27.89 4.38 28.65
C TYR A 370 28.62 5.71 28.44
N ARG A 371 29.34 5.81 27.32
CA ARG A 371 30.03 7.02 26.87
C ARG A 371 29.03 8.03 26.30
N ALA A 372 29.28 9.31 26.56
CA ALA A 372 28.44 10.36 26.00
C ALA A 372 28.50 10.37 24.46
N GLY A 373 27.35 10.66 23.85
CA GLY A 373 27.14 10.54 22.40
C GLY A 373 26.60 9.18 21.95
N ALA A 374 26.39 8.25 22.89
CA ALA A 374 25.71 6.99 22.63
C ALA A 374 24.26 7.15 22.15
N TYR A 375 23.74 6.14 21.46
CA TYR A 375 22.34 6.09 21.01
C TYR A 375 21.68 4.76 21.35
N MET A 376 20.34 4.75 21.32
CA MET A 376 19.53 3.53 21.47
C MET A 376 18.59 3.38 20.29
N ARG A 377 18.30 2.13 19.93
CA ARG A 377 17.35 1.78 18.88
C ARG A 377 16.05 1.29 19.49
N PHE A 378 14.97 2.03 19.26
CA PHE A 378 13.63 1.74 19.75
C PHE A 378 12.88 0.84 18.78
N PHE A 379 12.11 -0.12 19.32
CA PHE A 379 11.20 -0.98 18.58
C PHE A 379 9.79 -0.41 18.66
N ILE A 380 9.31 0.12 17.54
CA ILE A 380 8.00 0.76 17.42
C ILE A 380 7.00 -0.30 16.93
N PRO A 381 5.97 -0.64 17.71
CA PRO A 381 4.96 -1.62 17.31
C PRO A 381 4.08 -1.09 16.17
N ALA A 382 3.35 -1.97 15.49
CA ALA A 382 2.32 -1.54 14.55
C ALA A 382 1.20 -0.82 15.31
N ALA A 383 0.87 0.40 14.89
CA ALA A 383 -0.09 1.25 15.58
C ALA A 383 -0.74 2.28 14.64
N LYS A 384 -1.73 3.00 15.17
CA LYS A 384 -2.24 4.23 14.57
C LYS A 384 -1.34 5.40 14.96
N GLY A 385 -0.98 6.23 13.98
CA GLY A 385 -0.28 7.50 14.18
C GLY A 385 -1.16 8.68 13.79
N CYS A 386 -0.72 9.88 14.17
CA CYS A 386 -1.35 11.15 13.81
C CYS A 386 -0.33 12.09 13.16
N SER A 387 -0.79 13.02 12.34
CA SER A 387 0.05 14.04 11.68
C SER A 387 0.42 15.21 12.59
N VAL A 388 -0.48 15.57 13.52
CA VAL A 388 -0.29 16.61 14.52
C VAL A 388 -0.18 15.96 15.90
N PRO A 389 0.80 16.32 16.73
CA PRO A 389 0.96 15.75 18.08
C PRO A 389 -0.29 15.92 18.93
N LEU A 390 -0.71 14.87 19.65
CA LEU A 390 -1.94 14.87 20.45
C LEU A 390 -1.90 15.86 21.62
N ARG A 391 -0.73 16.06 22.21
CA ARG A 391 -0.51 16.92 23.40
C ARG A 391 0.34 18.14 23.04
N LEU A 392 -0.02 18.86 21.99
CA LEU A 392 0.66 20.09 21.54
C LEU A 392 0.28 21.30 22.44
N PRO A 393 1.24 21.94 23.14
CA PRO A 393 0.99 23.13 23.94
C PRO A 393 0.40 24.27 23.10
N GLU A 394 -0.47 25.07 23.71
CA GLU A 394 -1.17 26.17 23.04
C GLU A 394 -0.21 27.17 22.37
N GLN A 395 0.88 27.52 23.07
CA GLN A 395 1.93 28.41 22.55
C GLN A 395 2.60 27.92 21.25
N PHE A 396 2.58 26.60 20.99
CA PHE A 396 3.19 26.01 19.79
C PHE A 396 2.18 25.72 18.68
N ARG A 397 0.87 25.81 18.93
CA ARG A 397 -0.18 25.60 17.90
C ARG A 397 -0.02 26.45 16.64
N PRO A 398 0.41 27.73 16.72
CA PRO A 398 0.64 28.54 15.52
C PRO A 398 1.69 27.95 14.56
N HIS A 399 2.60 27.10 15.03
CA HIS A 399 3.59 26.46 14.15
C HIS A 399 3.04 25.25 13.38
N TRP A 400 1.85 24.76 13.74
CA TRP A 400 1.26 23.53 13.19
C TRP A 400 -0.03 23.76 12.38
N HIS A 401 -0.52 25.00 12.30
CA HIS A 401 -1.79 25.35 11.64
C HIS A 401 -1.89 24.96 10.15
N HIS A 402 -0.74 24.82 9.47
CA HIS A 402 -0.67 24.48 8.05
C HIS A 402 -0.67 22.96 7.78
N ILE A 403 -0.62 22.13 8.83
CA ILE A 403 -0.61 20.67 8.72
C ILE A 403 -2.02 20.16 8.95
N GLU A 404 -2.59 19.46 7.96
CA GLU A 404 -3.88 18.80 8.10
C GLU A 404 -3.83 17.71 9.18
N GLN A 405 -4.86 17.66 10.02
CA GLN A 405 -5.02 16.60 11.02
C GLN A 405 -5.48 15.31 10.35
N LEU A 406 -4.59 14.33 10.31
CA LEU A 406 -4.78 13.04 9.66
C LEU A 406 -4.38 11.91 10.61
N GLU A 407 -5.17 10.85 10.64
CA GLU A 407 -4.80 9.57 11.25
C GLU A 407 -4.32 8.60 10.18
N TYR A 408 -3.29 7.82 10.50
CA TYR A 408 -2.76 6.80 9.59
C TYR A 408 -2.38 5.54 10.36
N GLN A 409 -2.25 4.42 9.66
CA GLN A 409 -1.72 3.18 10.22
C GLN A 409 -0.32 2.94 9.71
N HIS A 410 0.54 2.37 10.55
CA HIS A 410 1.86 1.94 10.16
C HIS A 410 2.17 0.54 10.68
N LEU A 411 3.04 -0.16 9.97
CA LEU A 411 3.61 -1.42 10.42
C LEU A 411 4.66 -1.19 11.50
N ALA A 412 5.02 -2.25 12.21
CA ALA A 412 6.12 -2.21 13.17
C ALA A 412 7.43 -1.84 12.46
N CYS A 413 8.26 -1.05 13.12
CA CYS A 413 9.57 -0.65 12.61
C CYS A 413 10.53 -0.33 13.76
N SER A 414 11.80 -0.04 13.45
CA SER A 414 12.79 0.38 14.45
C SER A 414 13.40 1.73 14.08
N ARG A 415 13.76 2.55 15.08
CA ARG A 415 14.43 3.85 14.87
C ARG A 415 15.45 4.13 15.97
N SER A 416 16.57 4.74 15.57
CA SER A 416 17.67 5.10 16.48
C SER A 416 17.50 6.54 16.98
N TYR A 417 17.76 6.77 18.25
CA TYR A 417 17.76 8.09 18.89
C TYR A 417 18.94 8.22 19.85
N SER A 418 19.69 9.32 19.74
CA SER A 418 20.84 9.60 20.58
C SER A 418 20.42 10.04 21.98
N LEU A 419 21.20 9.61 22.97
CA LEU A 419 21.04 10.01 24.37
C LEU A 419 21.50 11.45 24.54
N ALA A 420 20.75 12.22 25.34
CA ALA A 420 20.97 13.64 25.63
C ALA A 420 21.73 13.87 26.95
N ASN A 421 22.04 12.81 27.67
CA ASN A 421 22.81 12.78 28.91
C ASN A 421 23.93 11.73 28.83
N TYR A 422 24.88 11.79 29.76
CA TYR A 422 25.99 10.83 29.85
C TYR A 422 25.65 9.65 30.79
N GLY A 423 26.41 8.56 30.68
CA GLY A 423 26.16 7.32 31.41
C GLY A 423 26.26 7.41 32.93
N GLY A 424 25.67 6.43 33.62
CA GLY A 424 25.66 6.32 35.08
C GLY A 424 24.51 7.08 35.77
N GLN A 425 23.65 7.76 35.00
CA GLN A 425 22.45 8.43 35.49
C GLN A 425 21.26 7.46 35.60
N GLN A 426 20.25 7.81 36.41
CA GLN A 426 19.03 7.00 36.54
C GLN A 426 18.06 7.15 35.36
N GLU A 427 18.12 8.30 34.69
CA GLU A 427 17.24 8.62 33.57
C GLU A 427 18.02 8.50 32.26
N LEU A 428 17.32 8.09 31.21
CA LEU A 428 17.80 8.12 29.83
C LEU A 428 17.01 9.23 29.14
N VAL A 429 17.70 10.29 28.72
CA VAL A 429 17.08 11.48 28.14
C VAL A 429 17.27 11.45 26.64
N PHE A 430 16.23 11.76 25.87
CA PHE A 430 16.28 11.83 24.41
C PHE A 430 15.62 13.14 23.95
N THR A 431 16.18 13.76 22.90
CA THR A 431 15.50 14.86 22.20
C THR A 431 14.99 14.37 20.85
N VAL A 432 13.68 14.27 20.71
CA VAL A 432 13.03 13.72 19.52
C VAL A 432 12.37 14.84 18.75
N LYS A 433 12.89 15.09 17.54
CA LYS A 433 12.24 15.99 16.59
C LYS A 433 11.08 15.28 15.91
N TYR A 434 9.90 15.90 15.98
CA TYR A 434 8.72 15.46 15.26
C TYR A 434 8.90 15.71 13.76
N GLN A 435 8.87 14.65 12.97
CA GLN A 435 8.97 14.73 11.52
C GLN A 435 7.58 14.78 10.91
N SER A 436 7.09 15.99 10.63
CA SER A 436 5.84 16.21 9.92
C SER A 436 5.92 15.74 8.46
N ALA A 437 4.77 15.40 7.89
CA ALA A 437 4.68 15.05 6.47
C ALA A 437 4.96 16.29 5.60
N PRO A 438 5.74 16.17 4.51
CA PRO A 438 5.96 17.28 3.59
C PRO A 438 4.71 17.63 2.76
N ASN A 439 3.79 16.68 2.60
CA ASN A 439 2.50 16.82 1.92
C ASN A 439 1.59 15.63 2.25
N ASN A 440 0.33 15.67 1.80
CA ASN A 440 -0.68 14.63 2.09
C ASN A 440 -0.46 13.28 1.39
N ARG A 441 0.62 13.10 0.59
CA ARG A 441 0.95 11.84 -0.09
C ARG A 441 1.95 10.98 0.69
N VAL A 442 2.67 11.57 1.65
CA VAL A 442 3.71 10.91 2.43
C VAL A 442 3.31 10.90 3.88
N LEU A 443 3.44 9.74 4.54
CA LEU A 443 3.11 9.62 5.95
C LEU A 443 4.13 10.42 6.81
N PRO A 444 3.69 11.02 7.93
CA PRO A 444 4.58 11.57 8.94
C PRO A 444 5.57 10.52 9.47
N GLY A 445 6.66 10.97 10.07
CA GLY A 445 7.70 10.10 10.61
C GLY A 445 7.15 9.16 11.69
N VAL A 446 7.04 7.88 11.35
CA VAL A 446 6.46 6.84 12.21
C VAL A 446 7.06 6.82 13.62
N GLY A 447 8.39 6.76 13.72
CA GLY A 447 9.05 6.70 15.02
C GLY A 447 8.90 7.96 15.85
N SER A 448 9.01 9.14 15.22
CA SER A 448 8.86 10.41 15.94
C SER A 448 7.41 10.61 16.38
N SER A 449 6.44 10.26 15.51
CA SER A 449 5.01 10.36 15.86
C SER A 449 4.67 9.41 17.01
N TYR A 450 5.13 8.16 16.97
CA TYR A 450 4.88 7.20 18.04
C TYR A 450 5.49 7.64 19.37
N LEU A 451 6.80 7.92 19.41
CA LEU A 451 7.49 8.28 20.66
C LEU A 451 6.99 9.59 21.27
N CYS A 452 6.72 10.62 20.45
CA CYS A 452 6.23 11.90 20.95
C CYS A 452 4.78 11.83 21.50
N ASN A 453 4.01 10.84 21.06
CA ASN A 453 2.64 10.60 21.53
C ASN A 453 2.53 9.51 22.60
N LEU A 454 3.62 8.78 22.89
CA LEU A 454 3.68 7.80 23.97
C LEU A 454 3.27 8.45 25.30
N GLU A 455 2.38 7.80 26.03
CA GLU A 455 1.88 8.29 27.32
C GLU A 455 2.88 8.01 28.44
N VAL A 456 2.99 8.94 29.38
CA VAL A 456 3.79 8.76 30.59
C VAL A 456 3.28 7.53 31.36
N GLY A 457 4.21 6.69 31.82
CA GLY A 457 3.95 5.40 32.46
C GLY A 457 3.91 4.21 31.50
N LYS A 458 3.87 4.42 30.17
CA LYS A 458 3.95 3.32 29.20
C LYS A 458 5.39 2.87 28.97
N THR A 459 5.52 1.60 28.57
CA THR A 459 6.81 0.98 28.27
C THR A 459 7.06 0.87 26.76
N ILE A 460 8.34 0.83 26.39
CA ILE A 460 8.80 0.54 25.04
C ILE A 460 10.11 -0.25 25.08
N ASP A 461 10.27 -1.20 24.17
CA ASP A 461 11.50 -1.95 24.01
C ASP A 461 12.53 -1.13 23.23
N ALA A 462 13.77 -1.12 23.70
CA ALA A 462 14.91 -0.55 23.01
C ALA A 462 16.13 -1.46 23.15
N VAL A 463 17.06 -1.36 22.20
CA VAL A 463 18.38 -1.99 22.27
C VAL A 463 19.46 -0.92 22.27
N GLY A 464 20.46 -1.07 23.12
CA GLY A 464 21.54 -0.11 23.29
C GLY A 464 22.27 -0.33 24.60
N PRO A 465 23.17 0.58 25.00
CA PRO A 465 23.62 1.74 24.22
C PRO A 465 24.62 1.33 23.11
N PHE A 466 24.57 2.05 21.97
CA PHE A 466 25.57 1.96 20.89
C PHE A 466 26.47 3.19 20.95
N GLU A 467 27.79 3.00 20.92
CA GLU A 467 28.78 4.04 21.27
C GLU A 467 29.76 4.34 20.13
N ASP A 468 29.23 4.87 19.01
CA ASP A 468 30.02 5.15 17.82
C ASP A 468 30.55 6.60 17.78
N PHE A 469 30.00 7.49 18.59
CA PHE A 469 30.32 8.91 18.64
C PHE A 469 30.60 9.31 20.09
N TYR A 470 31.85 9.60 20.42
CA TYR A 470 32.31 9.94 21.77
C TYR A 470 33.57 10.81 21.68
N ALA A 471 33.89 11.53 22.75
CA ALA A 471 35.16 12.25 22.85
C ALA A 471 36.27 11.31 23.32
N GLU A 472 37.40 11.32 22.60
CA GLU A 472 38.58 10.56 23.03
C GLU A 472 39.26 11.26 24.20
N ASN A 473 39.51 10.47 25.26
CA ASN A 473 40.06 10.94 26.52
C ASN A 473 41.17 9.98 26.98
N ASN A 474 42.25 10.51 27.54
CA ASN A 474 43.34 9.74 28.18
C ASN A 474 42.97 9.11 29.54
N GLY A 475 41.68 8.87 29.80
CA GLY A 475 41.16 8.40 31.11
C GLY A 475 40.93 9.51 32.15
N GLU A 476 41.57 10.68 32.00
CA GLU A 476 41.40 11.84 32.89
C GLU A 476 40.53 12.97 32.28
N GLY A 477 39.90 12.71 31.13
CA GLY A 477 39.09 13.70 30.43
C GLY A 477 39.85 14.57 29.42
N GLN A 478 41.15 14.32 29.23
CA GLN A 478 42.03 15.17 28.44
C GLN A 478 42.40 14.50 27.11
N SER A 479 42.40 15.31 26.04
CA SER A 479 42.90 14.97 24.72
C SER A 479 44.19 15.74 24.37
N GLY A 480 44.51 16.77 25.14
CA GLY A 480 45.51 17.79 24.83
C GLY A 480 45.01 18.86 23.85
N LYS A 481 43.73 18.85 23.47
CA LYS A 481 43.18 19.67 22.38
C LYS A 481 41.95 20.47 22.82
N ILE A 482 41.68 21.57 22.11
CA ILE A 482 40.47 22.36 22.28
C ILE A 482 39.32 21.64 21.58
N ARG A 483 38.16 21.53 22.24
CA ARG A 483 36.98 20.86 21.66
C ARG A 483 35.98 21.88 21.14
N ILE A 484 35.63 21.77 19.85
CA ILE A 484 34.61 22.58 19.21
C ILE A 484 33.43 21.69 18.82
N MET A 485 32.29 21.94 19.46
CA MET A 485 31.03 21.23 19.21
C MET A 485 30.13 22.08 18.33
N ILE A 486 29.58 21.49 17.26
CA ILE A 486 28.77 22.20 16.26
C ILE A 486 27.47 21.43 16.07
N GLY A 487 26.36 22.06 16.48
CA GLY A 487 25.04 21.43 16.51
C GLY A 487 23.95 22.23 15.80
N ALA A 488 22.92 21.54 15.32
CA ALA A 488 21.65 22.16 14.97
C ALA A 488 20.46 21.19 15.13
N GLY A 489 19.31 21.73 15.54
CA GLY A 489 18.07 20.95 15.69
C GLY A 489 18.22 19.76 16.65
N ALA A 490 17.80 18.57 16.21
CA ALA A 490 17.88 17.34 17.02
C ALA A 490 19.32 16.90 17.34
N GLY A 491 20.32 17.40 16.61
CA GLY A 491 21.73 17.11 16.88
C GLY A 491 22.20 17.64 18.24
N MET A 492 21.36 18.37 18.97
CA MET A 492 21.59 18.76 20.35
C MET A 492 21.78 17.57 21.29
N ALA A 493 21.05 16.45 21.11
CA ALA A 493 21.14 15.33 22.06
C ALA A 493 22.58 14.84 22.31
N PRO A 494 23.29 14.30 21.30
CA PRO A 494 24.62 13.74 21.55
C PRO A 494 25.63 14.81 21.98
N LEU A 495 25.49 16.05 21.49
CA LEU A 495 26.36 17.16 21.89
C LEU A 495 26.11 17.59 23.34
N LYS A 496 24.85 17.67 23.79
CA LYS A 496 24.53 17.93 25.19
C LYS A 496 25.14 16.87 26.08
N ALA A 497 25.00 15.58 25.74
CA ALA A 497 25.61 14.50 26.49
C ALA A 497 27.13 14.70 26.63
N LEU A 498 27.82 15.01 25.52
CA LEU A 498 29.27 15.24 25.51
C LEU A 498 29.66 16.47 26.34
N ILE A 499 28.97 17.60 26.21
CA ILE A 499 29.25 18.83 26.98
C ILE A 499 29.16 18.55 28.47
N TYR A 500 28.06 17.93 28.91
CA TYR A 500 27.86 17.65 30.33
C TYR A 500 28.86 16.60 30.85
N GLU A 501 29.19 15.58 30.06
CA GLU A 501 30.25 14.64 30.45
C GLU A 501 31.58 15.36 30.63
N GLN A 502 31.99 16.19 29.66
CA GLN A 502 33.27 16.87 29.74
C GLN A 502 33.34 17.84 30.91
N LEU A 503 32.26 18.56 31.21
CA LEU A 503 32.25 19.60 32.26
C LEU A 503 31.98 19.09 33.67
N GLU A 504 31.14 18.05 33.84
CA GLU A 504 30.68 17.59 35.15
C GLU A 504 31.40 16.32 35.63
N LYS A 505 31.79 15.43 34.72
CA LYS A 505 32.38 14.12 35.09
C LYS A 505 33.87 14.20 35.38
N PHE A 506 34.59 15.13 34.74
CA PHE A 506 36.05 15.25 34.87
C PHE A 506 36.44 16.48 35.71
N SER A 507 37.50 16.33 36.52
CA SER A 507 37.95 17.35 37.46
C SER A 507 38.69 18.53 36.81
N ASN A 508 39.30 18.31 35.64
CA ASN A 508 40.05 19.34 34.90
C ASN A 508 39.62 19.38 33.41
N PRO A 509 38.44 19.92 33.13
CA PRO A 509 37.88 20.01 31.77
C PRO A 509 38.73 20.90 30.85
N GLU A 510 38.94 20.43 29.62
CA GLU A 510 39.58 21.20 28.55
C GLU A 510 38.68 22.35 28.05
N PRO A 511 39.25 23.37 27.39
CA PRO A 511 38.47 24.40 26.71
C PRO A 511 37.46 23.80 25.72
N LEU A 512 36.20 24.15 25.89
CA LEU A 512 35.08 23.60 25.13
C LEU A 512 34.21 24.72 24.58
N HIS A 513 34.11 24.81 23.26
CA HIS A 513 33.28 25.80 22.57
C HIS A 513 32.11 25.12 21.87
N PHE A 514 30.89 25.54 22.18
CA PHE A 514 29.68 25.01 21.58
C PHE A 514 28.99 26.04 20.70
N TYR A 515 28.89 25.74 19.41
CA TYR A 515 28.18 26.53 18.42
C TYR A 515 26.87 25.83 18.08
N PHE A 516 25.74 26.52 18.30
CA PHE A 516 24.43 25.93 18.05
C PHE A 516 23.61 26.77 17.08
N GLY A 517 23.26 26.18 15.93
CA GLY A 517 22.43 26.78 14.90
C GLY A 517 20.94 26.50 15.10
N ALA A 518 20.13 27.56 15.10
CA ALA A 518 18.68 27.48 15.15
C ALA A 518 18.02 28.46 14.16
N ARG A 519 16.70 28.33 13.94
CA ARG A 519 15.98 29.27 13.06
C ARG A 519 15.62 30.54 13.84
N THR A 520 14.86 30.37 14.91
CA THR A 520 14.37 31.44 15.78
C THR A 520 14.80 31.19 17.22
N GLU A 521 14.56 32.16 18.08
CA GLU A 521 14.80 32.09 19.52
C GLU A 521 14.06 30.91 20.19
N GLN A 522 12.87 30.55 19.69
CA GLN A 522 12.07 29.42 20.20
C GLN A 522 12.66 28.04 19.85
N ASP A 523 13.57 27.99 18.87
CA ASP A 523 14.26 26.77 18.46
C ASP A 523 15.57 26.54 19.24
N LEU A 524 15.98 27.50 20.09
CA LEU A 524 17.15 27.37 20.98
C LEU A 524 16.81 26.51 22.20
N ILE A 525 16.76 25.19 21.99
CA ILE A 525 16.57 24.22 23.08
C ILE A 525 17.70 24.30 24.11
N TYR A 526 17.35 24.22 25.39
CA TYR A 526 18.28 24.34 26.54
C TYR A 526 19.08 25.64 26.63
N TYR A 527 18.62 26.74 26.01
CA TYR A 527 19.32 28.03 26.00
C TYR A 527 19.74 28.51 27.40
N ARG A 528 18.82 28.44 28.38
CA ARG A 528 19.11 28.85 29.77
C ARG A 528 20.16 27.96 30.42
N GLU A 529 20.03 26.63 30.29
CA GLU A 529 20.98 25.65 30.82
C GLU A 529 22.40 25.92 30.32
N PHE A 530 22.59 26.14 29.02
CA PHE A 530 23.92 26.44 28.47
C PHE A 530 24.44 27.82 28.88
N THR A 531 23.56 28.81 29.02
CA THR A 531 23.97 30.14 29.51
C THR A 531 24.45 30.06 30.97
N ASP A 532 23.78 29.27 31.80
CA ASP A 532 24.19 29.03 33.19
C ASP A 532 25.51 28.24 33.26
N LEU A 533 25.74 27.30 32.33
CA LEU A 533 27.03 26.59 32.22
C LEU A 533 28.18 27.54 31.89
N VAL A 534 27.97 28.55 31.03
CA VAL A 534 29.01 29.56 30.74
C VAL A 534 29.40 30.35 31.99
N GLN A 535 28.47 30.61 32.89
CA GLN A 535 28.76 31.28 34.16
C GLN A 535 29.49 30.36 35.15
N ARG A 536 29.17 29.07 35.14
CA ARG A 536 29.74 28.07 36.06
C ARG A 536 31.13 27.59 35.65
N TYR A 537 31.40 27.50 34.35
CA TYR A 537 32.60 26.89 33.80
C TYR A 537 33.36 27.88 32.90
N PRO A 538 34.45 28.51 33.39
CA PRO A 538 35.20 29.53 32.66
C PRO A 538 35.76 29.06 31.30
N GLN A 539 36.03 27.76 31.17
CA GLN A 539 36.53 27.10 29.98
C GLN A 539 35.43 26.77 28.94
N PHE A 540 34.15 26.91 29.30
CA PHE A 540 33.03 26.65 28.41
C PHE A 540 32.56 27.94 27.72
N ARG A 541 32.39 27.89 26.40
CA ARG A 541 31.80 28.97 25.60
C ARG A 541 30.58 28.46 24.85
N TYR A 542 29.49 29.22 24.90
CA TYR A 542 28.28 28.91 24.13
C TYR A 542 27.99 30.04 23.14
N LEU A 543 27.86 29.68 21.87
CA LEU A 543 27.63 30.60 20.75
C LEU A 543 26.36 30.17 19.97
N PRO A 544 25.19 30.66 20.39
CA PRO A 544 23.95 30.47 19.64
C PRO A 544 23.94 31.33 18.37
N VAL A 545 23.56 30.73 17.24
CA VAL A 545 23.49 31.38 15.92
C VAL A 545 22.08 31.21 15.35
N LEU A 546 21.43 32.32 15.00
CA LEU A 546 20.08 32.31 14.43
C LEU A 546 20.07 32.66 12.95
N SER A 547 19.44 31.81 12.14
CA SER A 547 19.27 32.05 10.69
C SER A 547 18.09 32.95 10.36
N ARG A 548 17.10 33.05 11.25
CA ARG A 548 15.90 33.91 11.13
C ARG A 548 15.57 34.56 12.49
N PRO A 549 16.50 35.34 13.06
CA PRO A 549 16.32 35.98 14.36
C PRO A 549 15.18 37.00 14.36
N GLY A 550 14.53 37.20 15.51
CA GLY A 550 13.70 38.36 15.74
C GLY A 550 14.51 39.66 15.84
N ASP A 551 13.82 40.80 15.83
CA ASP A 551 14.45 42.12 15.93
C ASP A 551 15.19 42.32 17.27
N SER A 552 14.74 41.65 18.33
CA SER A 552 15.36 41.69 19.66
C SER A 552 16.67 40.90 19.77
N TRP A 553 17.03 40.07 18.79
CA TRP A 553 18.22 39.21 18.89
C TRP A 553 19.51 40.02 18.72
N GLN A 554 20.33 40.01 19.78
CA GLN A 554 21.64 40.65 19.81
C GLN A 554 22.80 39.69 19.56
N GLY A 555 22.53 38.39 19.41
CA GLY A 555 23.56 37.37 19.19
C GLY A 555 23.96 37.21 17.72
N ALA A 556 24.72 36.15 17.43
CA ALA A 556 25.20 35.85 16.08
C ALA A 556 24.02 35.54 15.13
N ARG A 557 24.13 36.04 13.89
CA ARG A 557 23.14 35.89 12.82
C ARG A 557 23.71 35.08 11.66
N GLY A 558 22.85 34.34 10.98
CA GLY A 558 23.21 33.54 9.80
C GLY A 558 23.30 32.05 10.09
N TYR A 559 24.19 31.35 9.41
CA TYR A 559 24.40 29.91 9.58
C TYR A 559 25.63 29.63 10.44
N VAL A 560 25.57 28.57 11.26
CA VAL A 560 26.59 28.26 12.28
C VAL A 560 28.00 28.12 11.70
N GLN A 561 28.12 27.51 10.51
CA GLN A 561 29.39 27.33 9.81
C GLN A 561 30.03 28.64 9.34
N GLN A 562 29.24 29.69 9.08
CA GLN A 562 29.75 30.99 8.67
C GLN A 562 30.41 31.72 9.83
N GLY A 563 29.75 31.71 11.00
CA GLY A 563 30.30 32.27 12.24
C GLY A 563 31.57 31.53 12.66
N LEU A 564 31.55 30.19 12.60
CA LEU A 564 32.72 29.35 12.88
C LEU A 564 33.88 29.68 11.95
N LYS A 565 33.64 29.80 10.63
CA LYS A 565 34.69 30.12 9.65
C LYS A 565 35.44 31.40 9.98
N ALA A 566 34.71 32.46 10.32
CA ALA A 566 35.30 33.75 10.65
C ALA A 566 36.23 33.66 11.87
N GLN A 567 35.85 32.87 12.87
CA GLN A 567 36.63 32.69 14.10
C GLN A 567 37.83 31.74 13.90
N LEU A 568 37.69 30.70 13.09
CA LEU A 568 38.82 29.81 12.77
C LEU A 568 39.85 30.49 11.87
N ALA A 569 39.44 31.41 10.99
CA ALA A 569 40.35 32.15 10.11
C ALA A 569 41.32 33.08 10.85
N SER A 570 41.02 33.43 12.10
CA SER A 570 41.91 34.23 12.95
C SER A 570 42.92 33.41 13.77
N LEU A 571 42.92 32.08 13.65
CA LEU A 571 43.83 31.20 14.39
C LEU A 571 45.04 30.82 13.53
N ASP A 572 46.24 30.85 14.11
CA ASP A 572 47.50 30.51 13.42
C ASP A 572 47.62 29.00 13.12
N SER A 573 47.00 28.15 13.94
CA SER A 573 46.99 26.69 13.75
C SER A 573 45.68 26.06 14.22
N LEU A 574 45.26 25.01 13.51
CA LEU A 574 44.07 24.21 13.80
C LEU A 574 44.41 22.77 14.21
N GLU A 575 45.70 22.43 14.37
CA GLU A 575 46.16 21.06 14.66
C GLU A 575 45.71 20.57 16.04
N ASN A 576 45.62 21.49 17.02
CA ASN A 576 45.26 21.20 18.40
C ASN A 576 43.76 21.41 18.67
N ILE A 577 42.90 21.22 17.67
CA ILE A 577 41.45 21.38 17.77
C ILE A 577 40.75 20.12 17.27
N GLU A 578 39.77 19.65 18.03
CA GLU A 578 38.87 18.57 17.65
C GLU A 578 37.46 19.10 17.43
N PHE A 579 36.83 18.61 16.38
CA PHE A 579 35.50 19.03 15.97
C PHE A 579 34.50 17.88 16.13
N TYR A 580 33.40 18.18 16.81
CA TYR A 580 32.30 17.24 17.06
C TYR A 580 31.03 17.80 16.43
N LEU A 581 30.52 17.16 15.37
CA LEU A 581 29.40 17.68 14.58
C LEU A 581 28.18 16.77 14.68
N CYS A 582 27.00 17.36 14.90
CA CYS A 582 25.75 16.62 14.79
C CYS A 582 24.58 17.52 14.37
N GLY A 583 23.83 17.13 13.35
CA GLY A 583 22.68 17.91 12.91
C GLY A 583 22.18 17.54 11.51
N PRO A 584 21.51 18.47 10.79
CA PRO A 584 21.05 18.24 9.44
C PRO A 584 22.21 17.95 8.46
N VAL A 585 21.98 17.04 7.51
CA VAL A 585 22.99 16.58 6.52
C VAL A 585 23.70 17.73 5.81
N ASN A 586 22.96 18.75 5.37
CA ASN A 586 23.55 19.90 4.67
C ASN A 586 24.51 20.69 5.58
N MET A 587 24.14 20.90 6.86
CA MET A 587 25.03 21.59 7.81
C MET A 587 26.31 20.77 8.05
N MET A 588 26.18 19.46 8.26
CA MET A 588 27.34 18.60 8.51
C MET A 588 28.26 18.54 7.29
N SER A 589 27.73 18.28 6.10
CA SER A 589 28.52 18.19 4.87
C SER A 589 29.23 19.50 4.52
N ASP A 590 28.54 20.64 4.61
CA ASP A 590 29.14 21.97 4.38
C ASP A 590 30.26 22.26 5.38
N THR A 591 30.04 21.95 6.67
CA THR A 591 31.03 22.21 7.72
C THR A 591 32.25 21.29 7.58
N ILE A 592 32.04 20.00 7.30
CA ILE A 592 33.15 19.04 7.08
C ILE A 592 33.98 19.46 5.86
N ALA A 593 33.33 19.84 4.76
CA ALA A 593 34.02 20.32 3.56
C ALA A 593 34.83 21.59 3.84
N MET A 594 34.26 22.53 4.61
CA MET A 594 34.94 23.73 5.04
C MET A 594 36.17 23.43 5.91
N LEU A 595 36.05 22.57 6.93
CA LEU A 595 37.15 22.20 7.82
C LEU A 595 38.29 21.52 7.05
N LYS A 596 37.96 20.61 6.12
CA LYS A 596 38.95 19.97 5.24
C LYS A 596 39.66 20.97 4.34
N ALA A 597 38.93 21.94 3.78
CA ALA A 597 39.53 23.02 2.97
C ALA A 597 40.46 23.93 3.80
N MET A 598 40.26 24.02 5.11
CA MET A 598 41.13 24.75 6.05
C MET A 598 42.31 23.89 6.57
N GLY A 599 42.48 22.65 6.09
CA GLY A 599 43.60 21.79 6.44
C GLY A 599 43.40 20.94 7.71
N VAL A 600 42.18 20.87 8.26
CA VAL A 600 41.91 20.02 9.44
C VAL A 600 41.98 18.54 9.05
N ALA A 601 42.78 17.77 9.79
CA ALA A 601 42.91 16.32 9.61
C ALA A 601 41.57 15.61 9.85
N SER A 602 41.28 14.55 9.08
CA SER A 602 39.99 13.84 9.20
C SER A 602 39.81 13.18 10.57
N ASP A 603 40.90 12.77 11.22
CA ASP A 603 40.88 12.17 12.56
C ASP A 603 40.50 13.18 13.66
N ASN A 604 40.62 14.47 13.39
CA ASN A 604 40.18 15.54 14.29
C ASN A 604 38.71 15.94 14.04
N ILE A 605 37.97 15.24 13.16
CA ILE A 605 36.58 15.55 12.82
C ILE A 605 35.69 14.34 13.10
N ALA A 606 35.04 14.34 14.26
CA ALA A 606 34.03 13.37 14.63
C ALA A 606 32.62 13.89 14.26
N TYR A 607 31.75 13.02 13.74
CA TYR A 607 30.39 13.41 13.41
C TYR A 607 29.38 12.26 13.56
N ASP A 608 28.19 12.61 14.02
CA ASP A 608 27.04 11.70 14.12
C ASP A 608 25.95 12.11 13.13
N ASP A 609 25.55 11.17 12.26
CA ASP A 609 24.65 11.42 11.14
C ASP A 609 23.35 10.63 11.27
N PHE A 610 22.25 11.37 11.43
CA PHE A 610 20.91 10.85 11.65
C PHE A 610 20.20 10.37 10.38
N SER A 611 20.82 10.53 9.20
CA SER A 611 20.28 10.04 7.93
C SER A 611 20.69 8.61 7.58
N ARG A 612 21.46 7.94 8.46
CA ARG A 612 22.06 6.60 8.27
C ARG A 612 21.07 5.44 8.39
#